data_AF-A0A086QGQ0-F1
#
_entry.id   AF-A0A086QGQ0-F1
#
_cell.length_a   1.000
_cell.length_b   1.000
_cell.length_c   1.000
_cell.angle_alpha   90.00
_cell.angle_beta   90.00
_cell.angle_gamma   90.00
#
_symmetry.space_group_name_H-M   'P 1'
#
loop_
_entity.id
_entity.type
_entity.pdbx_description
1 polymer ?
#
loop_
_entity_poly.entity_id
_entity_poly.type
_entity_poly.pdbx_seq_one_letter_code
_entity_poly.pdbx_strand_id
1 'polypeptide(L)'
;MYFTYVVRPGEAPEGRGPQLEPFWNFMVNYNLRLGLLVQLSAYLGLLFTISAGGNDALSLLSFFRASPEAVGQSAVWAVQLCCGLFIMGSLMTMAFQSLVDDDSSIKQSRGYRSGTKFLQFGSSLAVFGLILTLLVFYAANYYFDDPWMQKQLGAGSTWITFFVARLSDAFALVFIGAGIFFLEVYHSEGAGEAWGWLCALCFKLTALIEVIGLTAFGTDSFKVLDAMYTIMLGVSLTLGFVWALLFEPVSHRFDVKLTQSAMRNEYYKSRNAMAYYGPAVVNADGEVDIAAAAEQAQACLSCRS
;
A
#
# COMPACT_ATOMS: atom_id res chain seq x y z
N MET A 1 -48.43 -18.38 -1.67
CA MET A 1 -48.44 -17.70 -2.97
C MET A 1 -47.35 -16.65 -2.92
N TYR A 2 -46.17 -16.93 -3.47
CA TYR A 2 -45.04 -16.00 -3.43
C TYR A 2 -45.16 -15.02 -4.60
N PHE A 3 -45.37 -13.74 -4.29
CA PHE A 3 -45.32 -12.67 -5.28
C PHE A 3 -43.87 -12.49 -5.73
N THR A 4 -43.52 -13.06 -6.88
CA THR A 4 -42.29 -12.69 -7.60
C THR A 4 -42.51 -11.33 -8.24
N TYR A 5 -41.99 -10.28 -7.62
CA TYR A 5 -41.88 -8.97 -8.25
C TYR A 5 -40.80 -9.01 -9.34
N VAL A 6 -41.22 -9.21 -10.58
CA VAL A 6 -40.39 -8.93 -11.76
C VAL A 6 -40.60 -7.45 -12.10
N VAL A 7 -39.67 -6.60 -11.64
CA VAL A 7 -39.67 -5.18 -12.00
C VAL A 7 -39.14 -5.04 -13.43
N ARG A 8 -39.88 -4.34 -14.30
CA ARG A 8 -39.50 -4.14 -15.71
C ARG A 8 -38.28 -3.20 -15.83
N PRO A 9 -37.41 -3.42 -16.81
CA PRO A 9 -36.22 -2.60 -17.04
C PRO A 9 -36.63 -1.22 -17.56
N GLY A 10 -36.73 -0.22 -16.68
CA GLY A 10 -37.04 1.16 -17.10
C GLY A 10 -37.12 2.22 -15.99
N GLU A 11 -37.19 1.85 -14.71
CA GLU A 11 -37.52 2.79 -13.63
C GLU A 11 -36.36 3.20 -12.71
N ALA A 12 -35.10 2.98 -13.10
CA ALA A 12 -33.96 3.50 -12.34
C ALA A 12 -33.51 4.85 -12.94
N PRO A 13 -33.48 5.96 -12.17
CA PRO A 13 -32.97 7.22 -12.66
C PRO A 13 -31.52 7.07 -13.11
N GLU A 14 -31.21 7.51 -14.34
CA GLU A 14 -29.86 7.53 -14.90
C GLU A 14 -28.97 8.44 -14.05
N GLY A 15 -28.16 7.82 -13.19
CA GLY A 15 -27.34 8.55 -12.23
C GLY A 15 -26.09 9.10 -12.89
N ARG A 16 -25.99 10.44 -12.98
CA ARG A 16 -24.70 11.13 -13.18
C ARG A 16 -23.73 10.67 -12.09
N GLY A 17 -22.61 10.08 -12.46
CA GLY A 17 -21.49 9.90 -11.53
C GLY A 17 -21.07 11.25 -10.94
N PRO A 18 -20.37 11.26 -9.78
CA PRO A 18 -19.92 12.52 -9.18
C PRO A 18 -19.11 13.32 -10.19
N GLN A 19 -19.62 14.50 -10.57
CA GLN A 19 -18.91 15.44 -11.42
C GLN A 19 -17.85 16.13 -10.56
N LEU A 20 -16.68 15.50 -10.46
CA LEU A 20 -15.52 16.12 -9.81
C LEU A 20 -14.99 17.26 -10.69
N GLU A 21 -14.56 18.35 -10.05
CA GLU A 21 -13.83 19.40 -10.77
C GLU A 21 -12.57 18.82 -11.42
N PRO A 22 -12.07 19.41 -12.52
CA PRO A 22 -10.96 18.87 -13.30
C PRO A 22 -9.71 18.55 -12.46
N PHE A 23 -9.43 19.34 -11.42
CA PHE A 23 -8.32 19.11 -10.49
C PHE A 23 -8.51 17.81 -9.68
N TRP A 24 -9.69 17.62 -9.08
CA TRP A 24 -10.00 16.43 -8.30
C TRP A 24 -10.06 15.19 -9.19
N ASN A 25 -10.58 15.35 -10.42
CA ASN A 25 -10.57 14.29 -11.41
C ASN A 25 -9.14 13.91 -11.84
N PHE A 26 -8.23 14.87 -11.96
CA PHE A 26 -6.82 14.60 -12.23
C PHE A 26 -6.17 13.85 -11.06
N MET A 27 -6.33 14.34 -9.83
CA MET A 27 -5.72 13.71 -8.66
C MET A 27 -6.22 12.27 -8.46
N VAL A 28 -7.54 12.07 -8.56
CA VAL A 28 -8.16 10.74 -8.41
C VAL A 28 -7.65 9.72 -9.44
N ASN A 29 -7.41 10.12 -10.69
CA ASN A 29 -7.05 9.20 -11.77
C ASN A 29 -5.53 8.96 -11.96
N TYR A 30 -4.67 9.65 -11.20
CA TYR A 30 -3.22 9.57 -11.40
C TYR A 30 -2.43 9.36 -10.11
N ASN A 31 -3.11 8.85 -9.09
CA ASN A 31 -2.60 8.68 -7.74
C ASN A 31 -1.40 7.73 -7.66
N LEU A 32 -1.36 6.64 -8.43
CA LEU A 32 -0.29 5.65 -8.33
C LEU A 32 1.02 6.19 -8.90
N ARG A 33 1.00 6.70 -10.14
CA ARG A 33 2.19 7.24 -10.79
C ARG A 33 2.67 8.53 -10.13
N LEU A 34 1.75 9.41 -9.70
CA LEU A 34 2.13 10.61 -8.96
C LEU A 34 2.71 10.25 -7.59
N GLY A 35 2.12 9.27 -6.90
CA GLY A 35 2.63 8.79 -5.61
C GLY A 35 4.06 8.27 -5.71
N LEU A 36 4.34 7.38 -6.67
CA LEU A 36 5.70 6.85 -6.89
C LEU A 36 6.68 7.91 -7.43
N LEU A 37 6.21 8.85 -8.26
CA LEU A 37 7.05 9.98 -8.71
C LEU A 37 7.46 10.87 -7.53
N VAL A 38 6.53 11.15 -6.62
CA VAL A 38 6.78 11.96 -5.42
C VAL A 38 7.73 11.23 -4.47
N GLN A 39 7.61 9.91 -4.31
CA GLN A 39 8.58 9.12 -3.54
C GLN A 39 9.97 9.12 -4.20
N LEU A 40 10.05 8.99 -5.52
CA LEU A 40 11.31 9.02 -6.25
C LEU A 40 11.98 10.40 -6.17
N SER A 41 11.21 11.49 -6.27
CA SER A 41 11.76 12.85 -6.13
C SER A 41 12.22 13.13 -4.71
N ALA A 42 11.49 12.62 -3.70
CA ALA A 42 11.89 12.67 -2.30
C ALA A 42 13.20 11.91 -2.04
N TYR A 43 13.35 10.71 -2.62
CA TYR A 43 14.58 9.93 -2.57
C TYR A 43 15.77 10.71 -3.15
N LEU A 44 15.62 11.23 -4.37
CA LEU A 44 16.68 12.04 -5.00
C LEU A 44 17.00 13.30 -4.17
N GLY A 45 15.98 13.96 -3.61
CA GLY A 45 16.15 15.09 -2.71
C GLY A 45 16.98 14.74 -1.47
N LEU A 46 16.77 13.56 -0.87
CA LEU A 46 17.61 13.08 0.24
C LEU A 46 19.06 12.86 -0.20
N LEU A 47 19.30 12.21 -1.35
CA LEU A 47 20.67 12.01 -1.85
C LEU A 47 21.40 13.35 -2.06
N PHE A 48 20.73 14.33 -2.67
CA PHE A 48 21.30 15.65 -2.86
C PHE A 48 21.54 16.37 -1.53
N THR A 49 20.64 16.20 -0.56
CA THR A 49 20.79 16.79 0.78
C THR A 49 21.99 16.21 1.51
N ILE A 50 22.18 14.88 1.47
CA ILE A 50 23.33 14.19 2.06
C ILE A 50 24.64 14.64 1.41
N SER A 51 24.66 14.69 0.07
CA SER A 51 25.83 15.12 -0.69
C SER A 51 26.18 16.59 -0.42
N ALA A 52 25.17 17.48 -0.37
CA ALA A 52 25.36 18.88 -0.03
C ALA A 52 25.85 19.09 1.42
N GLY A 53 25.51 18.16 2.32
CA GLY A 53 26.01 18.13 3.70
C GLY A 53 27.47 17.66 3.84
N GLY A 54 28.13 17.29 2.74
CA GLY A 54 29.52 16.85 2.70
C GLY A 54 29.74 15.35 2.92
N ASN A 55 28.67 14.56 2.98
CA ASN A 55 28.70 13.12 3.22
C ASN A 55 28.50 12.32 1.94
N ASP A 56 28.82 11.03 1.99
CA ASP A 56 28.61 10.12 0.86
C ASP A 56 27.10 9.96 0.60
N ALA A 57 26.64 10.27 -0.61
CA ALA A 57 25.22 10.15 -0.96
C ALA A 57 24.70 8.70 -0.79
N LEU A 58 25.59 7.72 -0.83
CA LEU A 58 25.25 6.30 -0.69
C LEU A 58 25.04 5.84 0.75
N SER A 59 25.14 6.73 1.75
CA SER A 59 25.05 6.36 3.16
C SER A 59 23.68 6.66 3.78
N LEU A 60 22.58 6.29 3.11
CA LEU A 60 21.22 6.69 3.50
C LEU A 60 20.75 6.10 4.84
N LEU A 61 21.06 4.83 5.16
CA LEU A 61 20.72 4.21 6.45
C LEU A 61 21.49 4.87 7.60
N SER A 62 22.78 5.18 7.40
CA SER A 62 23.55 5.94 8.37
C SER A 62 22.96 7.34 8.58
N PHE A 63 22.49 7.98 7.50
CA PHE A 63 21.87 9.30 7.56
C PHE A 63 20.58 9.29 8.35
N PHE A 64 19.72 8.27 8.16
CA PHE A 64 18.48 8.10 8.91
C PHE A 64 18.68 7.83 10.40
N ARG A 65 19.86 7.36 10.83
CA ARG A 65 20.20 7.28 12.26
C ARG A 65 20.35 8.67 12.90
N ALA A 66 20.51 9.70 12.08
CA ALA A 66 20.68 11.08 12.49
C ALA A 66 21.87 11.28 13.46
N SER A 67 22.96 10.51 13.30
CA SER A 67 24.18 10.75 14.07
C SER A 67 24.89 12.02 13.58
N PRO A 68 25.57 12.78 14.46
CA PRO A 68 26.25 14.02 14.07
C PRO A 68 27.23 13.83 12.90
N GLU A 69 27.96 12.71 12.88
CA GLU A 69 28.88 12.34 11.81
C GLU A 69 28.17 12.08 10.48
N ALA A 70 27.02 11.40 10.50
CA ALA A 70 26.29 11.00 9.30
C ALA A 70 25.41 12.13 8.72
N VAL A 71 24.95 13.07 9.55
CA VAL A 71 24.15 14.22 9.10
C VAL A 71 25.04 15.36 8.61
N GLY A 72 26.21 15.55 9.21
CA GLY A 72 27.17 16.57 8.79
C GLY A 72 26.54 17.97 8.81
N GLN A 73 26.70 18.73 7.73
CA GLN A 73 26.10 20.06 7.56
C GLN A 73 24.77 20.04 6.78
N SER A 74 24.10 18.88 6.71
CA SER A 74 22.86 18.74 5.96
C SER A 74 21.75 19.65 6.49
N ALA A 75 21.04 20.33 5.59
CA ALA A 75 19.97 21.24 5.98
C ALA A 75 18.74 20.47 6.50
N VAL A 76 18.44 20.60 7.79
CA VAL A 76 17.33 19.88 8.47
C VAL A 76 15.97 20.12 7.80
N TRP A 77 15.71 21.35 7.34
CA TRP A 77 14.45 21.67 6.64
C TRP A 77 14.30 20.88 5.32
N ALA A 78 15.40 20.61 4.61
CA ALA A 78 15.38 19.86 3.37
C ALA A 78 15.07 18.38 3.64
N VAL A 79 15.63 17.82 4.72
CA VAL A 79 15.31 16.46 5.19
C VAL A 79 13.82 16.35 5.56
N GLN A 80 13.29 17.32 6.30
CA GLN A 80 11.87 17.36 6.68
C GLN A 80 10.96 17.40 5.44
N LEU A 81 11.31 18.24 4.46
CA LEU A 81 10.57 18.36 3.22
C LEU A 81 10.61 17.03 2.44
N CYS A 82 11.78 16.40 2.31
CA CYS A 82 11.89 15.12 1.60
C CYS A 82 11.12 13.99 2.31
N CYS A 83 11.23 13.87 3.63
CA CYS A 83 10.42 12.91 4.39
C CYS A 83 8.91 13.20 4.26
N GLY A 84 8.52 14.47 4.27
CA GLY A 84 7.13 14.89 4.04
C GLY A 84 6.62 14.52 2.65
N LEU A 85 7.45 14.68 1.61
CA LEU A 85 7.13 14.22 0.26
C LEU A 85 7.01 12.70 0.20
N PHE A 86 7.92 11.95 0.83
CA PHE A 86 7.81 10.49 0.93
C PHE A 86 6.50 10.03 1.59
N ILE A 87 6.07 10.70 2.66
CA ILE A 87 4.78 10.45 3.32
C ILE A 87 3.64 10.76 2.35
N MET A 88 3.67 11.93 1.70
CA MET A 88 2.65 12.34 0.73
C MET A 88 2.53 11.35 -0.44
N GLY A 89 3.65 10.91 -1.00
CA GLY A 89 3.65 9.90 -2.06
C GLY A 89 3.08 8.56 -1.60
N SER A 90 3.39 8.14 -0.37
CA SER A 90 2.81 6.93 0.23
C SER A 90 1.29 7.07 0.44
N LEU A 91 0.81 8.24 0.87
CA LEU A 91 -0.62 8.52 0.98
C LEU A 91 -1.32 8.55 -0.39
N MET A 92 -0.67 9.05 -1.44
CA MET A 92 -1.21 8.97 -2.81
C MET A 92 -1.32 7.52 -3.28
N THR A 93 -0.32 6.67 -3.03
CA THR A 93 -0.42 5.23 -3.36
C THR A 93 -1.54 4.54 -2.57
N MET A 94 -1.78 4.95 -1.32
CA MET A 94 -2.93 4.49 -0.54
C MET A 94 -4.26 4.98 -1.13
N ALA A 95 -4.32 6.24 -1.58
CA ALA A 95 -5.52 6.79 -2.21
C ALA A 95 -5.90 6.04 -3.50
N PHE A 96 -4.90 5.63 -4.30
CA PHE A 96 -5.12 4.73 -5.44
C PHE A 96 -5.79 3.43 -5.01
N GLN A 97 -5.33 2.80 -3.92
CA GLN A 97 -5.95 1.59 -3.40
C GLN A 97 -7.41 1.81 -3.00
N SER A 98 -7.74 2.88 -2.28
CA SER A 98 -9.13 3.13 -1.86
C SER A 98 -10.08 3.23 -3.06
N LEU A 99 -9.64 3.88 -4.14
CA LEU A 99 -10.43 4.00 -5.37
C LEU A 99 -10.58 2.66 -6.08
N VAL A 100 -9.48 1.89 -6.14
CA VAL A 100 -9.50 0.57 -6.77
C VAL A 100 -10.31 -0.43 -5.94
N ASP A 101 -10.29 -0.39 -4.61
CA ASP A 101 -11.03 -1.35 -3.76
C ASP A 101 -12.54 -1.16 -3.84
N ASP A 102 -13.02 0.08 -3.88
CA ASP A 102 -14.45 0.37 -4.05
C ASP A 102 -14.97 -0.21 -5.37
N ASP A 103 -14.20 -0.09 -6.46
CA ASP A 103 -14.58 -0.58 -7.78
C ASP A 103 -14.26 -2.07 -8.02
N SER A 104 -13.18 -2.60 -7.42
CA SER A 104 -12.65 -3.94 -7.70
C SER A 104 -13.31 -5.06 -6.90
N SER A 105 -14.01 -4.75 -5.81
CA SER A 105 -14.62 -5.74 -4.92
C SER A 105 -15.57 -6.70 -5.65
N ILE A 106 -16.21 -6.22 -6.73
CA ILE A 106 -17.16 -6.96 -7.58
C ILE A 106 -16.54 -7.38 -8.91
N LYS A 107 -15.60 -6.59 -9.46
CA LYS A 107 -15.12 -6.72 -10.85
C LYS A 107 -13.87 -7.60 -11.00
N GLN A 108 -13.05 -7.71 -9.95
CA GLN A 108 -11.68 -8.22 -10.08
C GLN A 108 -11.46 -9.54 -9.33
N SER A 109 -10.44 -10.29 -9.77
CA SER A 109 -10.11 -11.58 -9.19
C SER A 109 -9.72 -11.47 -7.69
N ARG A 110 -9.77 -12.59 -6.96
CA ARG A 110 -9.33 -12.63 -5.56
C ARG A 110 -7.87 -12.23 -5.41
N GLY A 111 -7.01 -12.56 -6.38
CA GLY A 111 -5.59 -12.20 -6.36
C GLY A 111 -5.38 -10.69 -6.51
N TYR A 112 -6.10 -10.06 -7.44
CA TYR A 112 -6.04 -8.60 -7.62
C TYR A 112 -6.45 -7.83 -6.36
N ARG A 113 -7.53 -8.27 -5.70
CA ARG A 113 -7.99 -7.73 -4.40
C ARG A 113 -7.04 -8.00 -3.24
N SER A 114 -6.20 -9.03 -3.35
CA SER A 114 -5.12 -9.24 -2.38
C SER A 114 -4.00 -8.23 -2.63
N GLY A 115 -3.72 -7.90 -3.89
CA GLY A 115 -2.72 -6.90 -4.27
C GLY A 115 -3.04 -5.51 -3.76
N THR A 116 -4.29 -5.07 -3.87
CA THR A 116 -4.75 -3.80 -3.30
C THR A 116 -4.53 -3.74 -1.79
N LYS A 117 -4.93 -4.79 -1.04
CA LYS A 117 -4.69 -4.88 0.41
C LYS A 117 -3.21 -4.87 0.78
N PHE A 118 -2.36 -5.59 0.03
CA PHE A 118 -0.92 -5.53 0.25
C PHE A 118 -0.37 -4.13 0.02
N LEU A 119 -0.84 -3.44 -1.03
CA LEU A 119 -0.46 -2.05 -1.27
C LEU A 119 -0.90 -1.15 -0.11
N GLN A 120 -2.11 -1.33 0.43
CA GLN A 120 -2.61 -0.59 1.60
C GLN A 120 -1.74 -0.81 2.85
N PHE A 121 -1.41 -2.06 3.17
CA PHE A 121 -0.54 -2.37 4.30
C PHE A 121 0.86 -1.80 4.10
N GLY A 122 1.41 -1.94 2.89
CA GLY A 122 2.71 -1.39 2.52
C GLY A 122 2.75 0.12 2.67
N SER A 123 1.81 0.85 2.07
CA SER A 123 1.74 2.32 2.16
C SER A 123 1.51 2.80 3.60
N SER A 124 0.69 2.09 4.39
CA SER A 124 0.46 2.43 5.80
C SER A 124 1.74 2.32 6.64
N LEU A 125 2.46 1.21 6.47
CA LEU A 125 3.72 0.95 7.17
C LEU A 125 4.82 1.92 6.73
N ALA A 126 4.87 2.29 5.45
CA ALA A 126 5.79 3.31 4.95
C ALA A 126 5.53 4.66 5.64
N VAL A 127 4.26 5.12 5.69
CA VAL A 127 3.90 6.35 6.39
C VAL A 127 4.32 6.29 7.86
N PHE A 128 4.01 5.19 8.55
CA PHE A 128 4.39 5.00 9.94
C PHE A 128 5.92 5.04 10.15
N GLY A 129 6.67 4.31 9.33
CA GLY A 129 8.14 4.28 9.39
C GLY A 129 8.77 5.64 9.12
N LEU A 130 8.25 6.40 8.16
CA LEU A 130 8.73 7.74 7.82
C LEU A 130 8.42 8.76 8.93
N ILE A 131 7.26 8.67 9.58
CA ILE A 131 6.94 9.50 10.76
C ILE A 131 7.92 9.21 11.90
N LEU A 132 8.20 7.94 12.19
CA LEU A 132 9.21 7.58 13.19
C LEU A 132 10.62 8.07 12.81
N THR A 133 10.95 8.06 11.51
CA THR A 133 12.23 8.56 11.00
C THR A 133 12.36 10.07 11.20
N LEU A 134 11.30 10.84 10.94
CA LEU A 134 11.24 12.25 11.30
C LEU A 134 11.41 12.46 12.80
N LEU A 135 10.79 11.62 13.62
CA LEU A 135 10.93 11.67 15.08
C LEU A 135 12.38 11.43 15.52
N VAL A 136 13.12 10.54 14.85
CA VAL A 136 14.57 10.36 15.07
C VAL A 136 15.35 11.63 14.77
N PHE A 137 15.09 12.30 13.63
CA PHE A 137 15.74 13.58 13.31
C PHE A 137 15.38 14.70 14.30
N TYR A 138 14.12 14.78 14.75
CA TYR A 138 13.73 15.76 15.76
C TYR A 138 14.36 15.48 17.12
N ALA A 139 14.42 14.20 17.53
CA ALA A 139 15.07 13.80 18.77
C ALA A 139 16.58 14.14 18.76
N ALA A 140 17.25 13.90 17.63
CA ALA A 140 18.65 14.25 17.44
C ALA A 140 18.90 15.77 17.47
N ASN A 141 17.98 16.58 16.94
CA ASN A 141 18.14 18.05 16.89
C ASN A 141 17.75 18.77 18.19
N TYR A 142 16.75 18.28 18.94
CA TYR A 142 16.15 19.05 20.04
C TYR A 142 16.42 18.52 21.45
N TYR A 143 16.69 17.22 21.66
CA TYR A 143 16.56 16.65 23.03
C TYR A 143 17.56 15.57 23.50
N PHE A 144 18.58 15.16 22.74
CA PHE A 144 19.34 13.94 23.10
C PHE A 144 20.88 14.04 23.10
N ASP A 145 21.41 15.25 23.27
CA ASP A 145 22.78 15.44 23.76
C ASP A 145 22.83 15.55 25.29
N ASP A 146 21.76 15.17 26.01
CA ASP A 146 21.83 15.09 27.47
C ASP A 146 22.58 13.80 27.87
N PRO A 147 23.81 13.89 28.39
CA PRO A 147 24.63 12.72 28.74
C PRO A 147 23.92 11.81 29.75
N TRP A 148 22.95 12.36 30.49
CA TRP A 148 22.11 11.66 31.45
C TRP A 148 21.23 10.57 30.81
N MET A 149 20.61 10.85 29.66
CA MET A 149 19.68 9.93 29.02
C MET A 149 20.40 8.81 28.26
N GLN A 150 21.55 9.11 27.66
CA GLN A 150 22.45 8.09 27.10
C GLN A 150 23.00 7.14 28.18
N LYS A 151 23.27 7.67 29.39
CA LYS A 151 23.77 6.88 30.53
C LYS A 151 22.73 5.95 31.15
N GLN A 152 21.43 6.30 31.11
CA GLN A 152 20.36 5.47 31.67
C GLN A 152 19.82 4.40 30.72
N LEU A 153 19.82 4.66 29.40
CA LEU A 153 19.14 3.79 28.44
C LEU A 153 20.05 2.88 27.62
N GLY A 154 21.38 2.98 27.71
CA GLY A 154 22.33 2.05 27.06
C GLY A 154 22.07 1.88 25.56
N ALA A 155 22.77 2.65 24.72
CA ALA A 155 22.47 2.85 23.28
C ALA A 155 21.22 3.70 22.97
N GLY A 156 20.41 4.06 23.96
CA GLY A 156 19.43 5.17 23.92
C GLY A 156 18.08 4.84 23.27
N SER A 157 17.01 5.52 23.68
CA SER A 157 15.66 5.39 23.09
C SER A 157 15.63 5.69 21.59
N THR A 158 16.47 6.62 21.11
CA THR A 158 16.60 6.99 19.70
C THR A 158 17.00 5.82 18.82
N TRP A 159 17.82 4.88 19.33
CA TRP A 159 18.19 3.66 18.60
C TRP A 159 16.99 2.74 18.38
N ILE A 160 16.17 2.54 19.42
CA ILE A 160 14.98 1.70 19.32
C ILE A 160 13.99 2.32 18.32
N THR A 161 13.77 3.64 18.39
CA THR A 161 12.91 4.33 17.43
C THR A 161 13.43 4.19 16.00
N PHE A 162 14.74 4.39 15.77
CA PHE A 162 15.36 4.20 14.46
C PHE A 162 15.20 2.76 13.96
N PHE A 163 15.50 1.77 14.80
CA PHE A 163 15.39 0.36 14.43
C PHE A 163 13.96 -0.01 14.06
N VAL A 164 12.97 0.40 14.85
CA VAL A 164 11.54 0.14 14.56
C VAL A 164 11.10 0.88 13.29
N ALA A 165 11.57 2.10 13.06
CA ALA A 165 11.26 2.87 11.85
C ALA A 165 11.73 2.14 10.59
N ARG A 166 12.99 1.72 10.55
CA ARG A 166 13.60 1.01 9.42
C ARG A 166 13.07 -0.40 9.24
N LEU A 167 12.78 -1.12 10.34
CA LEU A 167 12.13 -2.42 10.25
C LEU A 167 10.71 -2.31 9.66
N SER A 168 9.97 -1.27 10.03
CA SER A 168 8.65 -0.98 9.46
C SER A 168 8.75 -0.65 7.97
N ASP A 169 9.78 0.11 7.56
CA ASP A 169 10.07 0.43 6.16
C ASP A 169 10.42 -0.82 5.35
N ALA A 170 11.24 -1.73 5.90
CA ALA A 170 11.54 -3.01 5.25
C ALA A 170 10.28 -3.86 5.02
N PHE A 171 9.38 -3.96 6.01
CA PHE A 171 8.09 -4.62 5.82
C PHE A 171 7.21 -3.89 4.79
N ALA A 172 7.23 -2.56 4.80
CA ALA A 172 6.51 -1.76 3.81
C ALA A 172 6.97 -2.11 2.39
N LEU A 173 8.27 -2.17 2.14
CA LEU A 173 8.86 -2.56 0.85
C LEU A 173 8.44 -3.98 0.42
N VAL A 174 8.41 -4.95 1.33
CA VAL A 174 7.93 -6.31 1.04
C VAL A 174 6.47 -6.29 0.60
N PHE A 175 5.62 -5.55 1.30
CA PHE A 175 4.19 -5.47 0.98
C PHE A 175 3.91 -4.66 -0.29
N ILE A 176 4.63 -3.57 -0.54
CA ILE A 176 4.55 -2.82 -1.80
C ILE A 176 4.96 -3.73 -2.96
N GLY A 177 6.08 -4.43 -2.85
CA GLY A 177 6.52 -5.38 -3.87
C GLY A 177 5.51 -6.52 -4.11
N ALA A 178 4.92 -7.07 -3.04
CA ALA A 178 3.84 -8.05 -3.17
C ALA A 178 2.59 -7.45 -3.84
N GLY A 179 2.20 -6.23 -3.44
CA GLY A 179 1.06 -5.52 -4.01
C GLY A 179 1.20 -5.32 -5.51
N ILE A 180 2.36 -4.82 -5.96
CA ILE A 180 2.69 -4.66 -7.38
C ILE A 180 2.56 -5.99 -8.14
N PHE A 181 3.14 -7.06 -7.60
CA PHE A 181 3.06 -8.39 -8.21
C PHE A 181 1.61 -8.87 -8.36
N PHE A 182 0.82 -8.81 -7.28
CA PHE A 182 -0.55 -9.28 -7.30
C PHE A 182 -1.44 -8.42 -8.20
N LEU A 183 -1.24 -7.10 -8.23
CA LEU A 183 -1.96 -6.22 -9.14
C LEU A 183 -1.65 -6.54 -10.60
N GLU A 184 -0.38 -6.78 -10.93
CA GLU A 184 0.05 -7.04 -12.30
C GLU A 184 -0.40 -8.42 -12.80
N VAL A 185 -0.08 -9.49 -12.08
CA VAL A 185 -0.32 -10.88 -12.53
C VAL A 185 -1.80 -11.22 -12.58
N TYR A 186 -2.61 -10.59 -11.73
CA TYR A 186 -4.04 -10.86 -11.67
C TYR A 186 -4.89 -9.84 -12.41
N HIS A 187 -4.27 -8.89 -13.12
CA HIS A 187 -4.95 -7.99 -14.05
C HIS A 187 -4.95 -8.61 -15.46
N SER A 188 -6.12 -8.72 -16.09
CA SER A 188 -6.28 -9.46 -17.36
C SER A 188 -5.49 -8.89 -18.54
N GLU A 189 -5.24 -7.57 -18.52
CA GLU A 189 -4.60 -6.82 -19.60
C GLU A 189 -3.36 -6.06 -19.11
N GLY A 190 -2.74 -6.50 -18.01
CA GLY A 190 -1.61 -5.81 -17.36
C GLY A 190 -0.45 -5.44 -18.32
N ALA A 191 0.45 -4.57 -17.87
CA ALA A 191 1.66 -4.19 -18.62
C ALA A 191 2.57 -5.39 -18.98
N GLY A 192 2.44 -6.50 -18.26
CA GLY A 192 3.09 -7.79 -18.47
C GLY A 192 3.55 -8.39 -17.14
N GLU A 193 3.30 -9.69 -16.92
CA GLU A 193 3.64 -10.40 -15.67
C GLU A 193 5.12 -10.27 -15.27
N ALA A 194 6.02 -10.14 -16.26
CA ALA A 194 7.45 -9.93 -16.04
C ALA A 194 7.74 -8.66 -15.22
N TRP A 195 6.96 -7.58 -15.41
CA TRP A 195 7.08 -6.35 -14.62
C TRP A 195 6.72 -6.59 -13.16
N GLY A 196 5.66 -7.36 -12.91
CA GLY A 196 5.23 -7.73 -11.56
C GLY A 196 6.31 -8.50 -10.81
N TRP A 197 6.91 -9.51 -11.46
CA TRP A 197 8.03 -10.28 -10.90
C TRP A 197 9.27 -9.43 -10.67
N LEU A 198 9.66 -8.60 -11.65
CA LEU A 198 10.84 -7.76 -11.57
C LEU A 198 10.73 -6.76 -10.41
N CYS A 199 9.62 -6.03 -10.32
CA CYS A 199 9.39 -5.08 -9.24
C CYS A 199 9.36 -5.79 -7.88
N ALA A 200 8.62 -6.91 -7.75
CA ALA A 200 8.56 -7.64 -6.49
C ALA A 200 9.91 -8.15 -6.01
N LEU A 201 10.75 -8.63 -6.94
CA LEU A 201 12.11 -9.07 -6.61
C LEU A 201 12.96 -7.90 -6.14
N CYS A 202 12.95 -6.77 -6.85
CA CYS A 202 13.71 -5.57 -6.47
C CYS A 202 13.29 -5.03 -5.09
N PHE A 203 11.99 -4.84 -4.85
CA PHE A 203 11.48 -4.34 -3.58
C PHE A 203 11.80 -5.29 -2.41
N LYS A 204 11.64 -6.61 -2.60
CA LYS A 204 11.97 -7.60 -1.56
C LYS A 204 13.47 -7.71 -1.29
N LEU A 205 14.32 -7.63 -2.32
CA LEU A 205 15.77 -7.59 -2.14
C LEU A 205 16.20 -6.32 -1.39
N THR A 206 15.60 -5.17 -1.70
CA THR A 206 15.85 -3.92 -0.97
C THR A 206 15.51 -4.07 0.51
N ALA A 207 14.34 -4.62 0.81
CA ALA A 207 13.93 -4.92 2.19
C ALA A 207 14.89 -5.88 2.91
N LEU A 208 15.34 -6.93 2.21
CA LEU A 208 16.31 -7.89 2.76
C LEU A 208 17.63 -7.20 3.12
N ILE A 209 18.14 -6.37 2.22
CA ILE A 209 19.40 -5.62 2.45
C ILE A 209 19.23 -4.66 3.63
N GLU A 210 18.07 -4.00 3.76
CA GLU A 210 17.78 -3.13 4.91
C GLU A 210 17.84 -3.90 6.23
N VAL A 211 17.17 -5.05 6.32
CA VAL A 211 17.18 -5.89 7.54
C VAL A 211 18.58 -6.39 7.85
N ILE A 212 19.34 -6.84 6.85
CA ILE A 212 20.74 -7.27 7.04
C ILE A 212 21.58 -6.08 7.52
N GLY A 213 21.41 -4.90 6.92
CA GLY A 213 22.07 -3.65 7.31
C GLY A 213 21.81 -3.28 8.77
N LEU A 214 20.57 -3.42 9.24
CA LEU A 214 20.21 -3.19 10.64
C LEU A 214 20.91 -4.16 11.60
N THR A 215 21.10 -5.42 11.21
CA THR A 215 21.81 -6.41 12.03
C THR A 215 23.33 -6.26 12.00
N ALA A 216 23.87 -5.69 10.92
CA ALA A 216 25.30 -5.49 10.72
C ALA A 216 25.80 -4.14 11.26
N PHE A 217 24.95 -3.37 11.95
CA PHE A 217 25.28 -2.03 12.43
C PHE A 217 26.51 -2.05 13.34
N GLY A 218 27.51 -1.21 13.04
CA GLY A 218 28.77 -1.15 13.80
C GLY A 218 29.85 -2.14 13.34
N THR A 219 29.59 -2.95 12.32
CA THR A 219 30.61 -3.77 11.64
C THR A 219 31.18 -3.03 10.42
N ASP A 220 32.39 -3.40 9.98
CA ASP A 220 33.01 -2.81 8.78
C ASP A 220 32.17 -3.06 7.51
N SER A 221 31.44 -4.18 7.46
CA SER A 221 30.54 -4.54 6.37
C SER A 221 29.33 -3.62 6.24
N PHE A 222 28.98 -2.85 7.28
CA PHE A 222 27.81 -1.97 7.27
C PHE A 222 27.87 -0.92 6.15
N LYS A 223 29.05 -0.35 5.89
CA LYS A 223 29.22 0.68 4.84
C LYS A 223 28.83 0.17 3.46
N VAL A 224 29.19 -1.08 3.16
CA VAL A 224 28.84 -1.73 1.89
C VAL A 224 27.34 -2.00 1.82
N LEU A 225 26.75 -2.48 2.91
CA LEU A 225 25.31 -2.76 2.98
C LEU A 225 24.46 -1.49 2.86
N ASP A 226 24.91 -0.38 3.45
CA ASP A 226 24.25 0.94 3.35
C ASP A 226 24.24 1.44 1.89
N ALA A 227 25.40 1.36 1.21
CA ALA A 227 25.49 1.69 -0.21
C ALA A 227 24.61 0.78 -1.08
N MET A 228 24.61 -0.52 -0.82
CA MET A 228 23.75 -1.48 -1.52
C MET A 228 22.27 -1.18 -1.32
N TYR A 229 21.84 -0.89 -0.09
CA TYR A 229 20.47 -0.49 0.22
C TYR A 229 20.09 0.77 -0.55
N THR A 230 20.94 1.79 -0.48
CA THR A 230 20.67 3.08 -1.12
C THR A 230 20.48 2.91 -2.62
N ILE A 231 21.35 2.15 -3.29
CA ILE A 231 21.25 1.87 -4.72
C ILE A 231 19.98 1.06 -5.04
N MET A 232 19.74 -0.02 -4.29
CA MET A 232 18.59 -0.91 -4.53
C MET A 232 17.25 -0.23 -4.28
N LEU A 233 17.18 0.70 -3.33
CA LEU A 233 16.00 1.54 -3.11
C LEU A 233 15.73 2.43 -4.32
N GLY A 234 16.77 3.09 -4.85
CA GLY A 234 16.66 3.90 -6.07
C GLY A 234 16.19 3.08 -7.28
N VAL A 235 16.76 1.88 -7.47
CA VAL A 235 16.34 0.96 -8.54
C VAL A 235 14.88 0.53 -8.36
N SER A 236 14.49 0.15 -7.14
CA SER A 236 13.12 -0.31 -6.84
C SER A 236 12.09 0.80 -7.07
N LEU A 237 12.34 2.02 -6.58
CA LEU A 237 11.46 3.17 -6.80
C LEU A 237 11.37 3.54 -8.29
N THR A 238 12.49 3.49 -9.02
CA THR A 238 12.51 3.79 -10.46
C THR A 238 11.72 2.75 -11.25
N LEU A 239 11.93 1.46 -10.99
CA LEU A 239 11.19 0.38 -11.64
C LEU A 239 9.71 0.41 -11.27
N GLY A 240 9.38 0.66 -9.99
CA GLY A 240 8.00 0.86 -9.55
C GLY A 240 7.33 2.03 -10.26
N PHE A 241 8.02 3.16 -10.40
CA PHE A 241 7.50 4.31 -11.13
C PHE A 241 7.25 4.01 -12.61
N VAL A 242 8.21 3.38 -13.30
CA VAL A 242 8.04 2.96 -14.70
C VAL A 242 6.88 1.98 -14.83
N TRP A 243 6.76 1.01 -13.92
CA TRP A 243 5.62 0.10 -13.86
C TRP A 243 4.30 0.88 -13.71
N ALA A 244 4.20 1.83 -12.78
CA ALA A 244 2.98 2.61 -12.61
C ALA A 244 2.63 3.46 -13.84
N LEU A 245 3.62 3.99 -14.57
CA LEU A 245 3.38 4.69 -15.83
C LEU A 245 2.74 3.79 -16.90
N LEU A 246 3.02 2.49 -16.88
CA LEU A 246 2.46 1.52 -17.81
C LEU A 246 1.14 0.93 -17.31
N PHE A 247 1.08 0.56 -16.04
CA PHE A 247 -0.03 -0.14 -15.42
C PHE A 247 -1.23 0.76 -15.16
N GLU A 248 -1.06 1.95 -14.58
CA GLU A 248 -2.18 2.82 -14.19
C GLU A 248 -3.06 3.24 -15.39
N PRO A 249 -2.52 3.63 -16.57
CA PRO A 249 -3.36 3.90 -17.74
C PRO A 249 -4.13 2.67 -18.23
N VAL A 250 -3.52 1.50 -18.15
CA VAL A 250 -4.11 0.22 -18.53
C VAL A 250 -5.25 -0.12 -17.55
N SER A 251 -5.02 0.01 -16.24
CA SER A 251 -6.03 -0.24 -15.23
C SER A 251 -7.24 0.68 -15.39
N HIS A 252 -7.04 1.95 -15.75
CA HIS A 252 -8.15 2.88 -16.02
C HIS A 252 -8.86 2.63 -17.35
N ARG A 253 -8.12 2.19 -18.39
CA ARG A 253 -8.71 1.91 -19.72
C ARG A 253 -9.62 0.69 -19.68
N PHE A 254 -9.19 -0.34 -18.98
CA PHE A 254 -9.91 -1.62 -18.84
C PHE A 254 -10.71 -1.71 -17.55
N ASP A 255 -10.84 -0.61 -16.82
CA ASP A 255 -11.80 -0.53 -15.74
C ASP A 255 -13.20 -0.74 -16.34
N VAL A 256 -13.82 -1.86 -15.96
CA VAL A 256 -15.19 -2.15 -16.33
C VAL A 256 -16.02 -1.09 -15.63
N LYS A 257 -16.39 -0.03 -16.38
CA LYS A 257 -17.39 0.92 -15.90
C LYS A 257 -18.59 0.09 -15.47
N LEU A 258 -18.87 0.06 -14.17
CA LEU A 258 -20.12 -0.43 -13.65
C LEU A 258 -21.18 0.53 -14.18
N THR A 259 -21.60 0.32 -15.43
CA THR A 259 -22.84 0.90 -15.89
C THR A 259 -23.89 0.44 -14.90
N GLN A 260 -24.83 1.31 -14.57
CA GLN A 260 -25.85 1.07 -13.56
C GLN A 260 -26.59 -0.28 -13.78
N SER A 261 -26.61 -0.80 -15.01
CA SER A 261 -27.09 -2.12 -15.40
C SER A 261 -26.32 -3.31 -14.79
N ALA A 262 -24.99 -3.21 -14.63
CA ALA A 262 -24.13 -4.25 -14.06
C ALA A 262 -24.20 -4.26 -12.52
N MET A 263 -24.24 -3.09 -11.87
CA MET A 263 -24.50 -2.99 -10.43
C MET A 263 -25.91 -3.47 -10.09
N ARG A 264 -26.87 -3.15 -10.95
CA ARG A 264 -28.25 -3.65 -10.85
C ARG A 264 -28.31 -5.18 -10.96
N ASN A 265 -27.60 -5.78 -11.91
CA ASN A 265 -27.54 -7.25 -12.03
C ASN A 265 -26.89 -7.91 -10.82
N GLU A 266 -25.84 -7.34 -10.24
CA GLU A 266 -25.17 -7.90 -9.06
C GLU A 266 -25.95 -7.65 -7.76
N TYR A 267 -26.65 -6.52 -7.60
CA TYR A 267 -27.64 -6.32 -6.53
C TYR A 267 -28.75 -7.38 -6.61
N TYR A 268 -29.29 -7.65 -7.80
CA TYR A 268 -30.30 -8.69 -7.95
C TYR A 268 -29.74 -10.10 -7.73
N LYS A 269 -28.50 -10.38 -8.11
CA LYS A 269 -27.85 -11.67 -7.88
C LYS A 269 -27.55 -11.91 -6.41
N SER A 270 -27.05 -10.91 -5.69
CA SER A 270 -26.82 -10.97 -4.23
C SER A 270 -28.13 -11.05 -3.44
N ARG A 271 -29.16 -10.28 -3.83
CA ARG A 271 -30.50 -10.37 -3.22
C ARG A 271 -31.18 -11.70 -3.50
N ASN A 272 -31.03 -12.26 -4.70
CA ASN A 272 -31.54 -13.59 -5.03
C ASN A 272 -30.74 -14.69 -4.31
N ALA A 273 -29.44 -14.51 -4.11
CA ALA A 273 -28.65 -15.42 -3.27
C ALA A 273 -29.14 -15.39 -1.81
N MET A 274 -29.40 -14.21 -1.24
CA MET A 274 -30.02 -14.10 0.10
C MET A 274 -31.44 -14.68 0.15
N ALA A 275 -32.20 -14.62 -0.94
CA ALA A 275 -33.52 -15.27 -1.03
C ALA A 275 -33.41 -16.81 -1.09
N TYR A 276 -32.33 -17.35 -1.67
CA TYR A 276 -32.00 -18.79 -1.63
C TYR A 276 -31.52 -19.24 -0.25
N TYR A 277 -30.80 -18.38 0.47
CA TYR A 277 -30.43 -18.57 1.87
C TYR A 277 -31.43 -17.86 2.79
N GLY A 278 -32.74 -18.14 2.59
CA GLY A 278 -33.82 -17.56 3.40
C GLY A 278 -33.52 -17.59 4.90
N PRO A 279 -34.24 -16.77 5.70
CA PRO A 279 -33.95 -16.63 7.13
C PRO A 279 -33.84 -18.01 7.78
N ALA A 280 -32.89 -18.15 8.71
CA ALA A 280 -32.67 -19.40 9.44
C ALA A 280 -34.03 -19.95 9.89
N VAL A 281 -34.30 -21.23 9.66
CA VAL A 281 -35.54 -21.83 10.15
C VAL A 281 -35.45 -21.81 11.67
N VAL A 282 -36.29 -21.01 12.30
CA VAL A 282 -36.30 -20.81 13.74
C VAL A 282 -37.55 -21.45 14.31
N ASN A 283 -37.42 -22.17 15.41
CA ASN A 283 -38.57 -22.66 16.17
C ASN A 283 -39.35 -21.48 16.77
N ALA A 284 -40.59 -21.75 17.22
CA ALA A 284 -41.46 -20.73 17.82
C ALA A 284 -40.84 -19.97 19.01
N ASP A 285 -39.79 -20.55 19.62
CA ASP A 285 -39.04 -20.00 20.74
C ASP A 285 -37.78 -19.21 20.34
N GLY A 286 -37.49 -19.07 19.04
CA GLY A 286 -36.36 -18.26 18.55
C GLY A 286 -35.00 -18.97 18.47
N GLU A 287 -34.97 -20.29 18.66
CA GLU A 287 -33.76 -21.12 18.45
C GLU A 287 -33.69 -21.72 17.03
N VAL A 288 -32.48 -21.81 16.48
CA VAL A 288 -32.24 -22.33 15.13
C VAL A 288 -32.61 -23.82 15.07
N ASP A 289 -33.62 -24.16 14.27
CA ASP A 289 -34.09 -25.53 14.09
C ASP A 289 -33.24 -26.26 13.04
N ILE A 290 -32.25 -26.99 13.53
CA ILE A 290 -31.26 -27.72 12.74
C ILE A 290 -31.91 -28.85 11.92
N ALA A 291 -33.03 -29.41 12.40
CA ALA A 291 -33.71 -30.52 11.71
C ALA A 291 -34.47 -30.03 10.47
N ALA A 292 -35.22 -28.93 10.59
CA ALA A 292 -35.94 -28.32 9.48
C ALA A 292 -35.00 -27.67 8.45
N ALA A 293 -33.86 -27.12 8.88
CA ALA A 293 -32.83 -26.59 8.00
C ALA A 293 -32.16 -27.70 7.15
N ALA A 294 -32.00 -28.91 7.69
CA ALA A 294 -31.45 -30.06 6.96
C ALA A 294 -32.42 -30.60 5.88
N GLU A 295 -33.72 -30.62 6.16
CA GLU A 295 -34.75 -30.99 5.16
C GLU A 295 -34.85 -29.98 4.00
N GLN A 296 -34.78 -28.67 4.29
CA GLN A 296 -34.74 -27.65 3.23
C GLN A 296 -33.48 -27.74 2.35
N ALA A 297 -32.33 -28.08 2.93
CA ALA A 297 -31.11 -28.30 2.17
C ALA A 297 -31.21 -29.52 1.25
N GLN A 298 -31.82 -30.62 1.70
CA GLN A 298 -32.08 -31.80 0.86
C GLN A 298 -33.10 -31.53 -0.24
N ALA A 299 -34.17 -30.77 0.04
CA ALA A 299 -35.16 -30.38 -0.97
C ALA A 299 -34.59 -29.45 -2.05
N CYS A 300 -33.63 -28.58 -1.71
CA CYS A 300 -32.92 -27.76 -2.70
C CYS A 300 -31.95 -28.57 -3.58
N LEU A 301 -31.39 -29.66 -3.06
CA LEU A 301 -30.52 -30.57 -3.82
C LEU A 301 -31.30 -31.45 -4.79
N SER A 302 -32.53 -31.86 -4.47
CA SER A 302 -33.38 -32.67 -5.35
C SER A 302 -34.02 -31.85 -6.49
N CYS A 303 -34.16 -30.53 -6.36
CA CYS A 303 -34.62 -29.65 -7.44
C CYS A 303 -33.60 -29.43 -8.58
N ARG A 304 -32.41 -30.05 -8.52
CA ARG A 304 -31.39 -30.00 -9.58
C ARG A 304 -31.31 -31.25 -10.47
N SER A 305 -32.21 -32.23 -10.31
CA SER A 305 -32.37 -33.34 -11.26
C SER A 305 -33.35 -33.00 -12.37
#